data_AF-A0AAW6CFI4-F1
#
_entry.id   AF-A0AAW6CFI4-F1
#
_cell.length_a   1.000
_cell.length_b   1.000
_cell.length_c   1.000
_cell.angle_alpha   90.00
_cell.angle_beta   90.00
_cell.angle_gamma   90.00
#
_symmetry.space_group_name_H-M   'P 1'
#
loop_
_entity.id
_entity.type
_entity.pdbx_description
1 polymer ?
#
loop_
_entity_poly.entity_id
_entity_poly.type
_entity_poly.pdbx_seq_one_letter_code
_entity_poly.pdbx_strand_id
1 'polypeptide(L)'
;MEPIELSRWEPSPEDPRRKQYAGQRTAQEVFEELRHRLEGMGYLPDEYFLMNRDWENGREIPRGADIFCTTDYGGSEGIYLDVSLQWYENDRTVTRNFITGKTLGETGADLDRMFLISSAITKAFHGDRGTYARYLSCGEQPEPEAMIVHLDPAEQRTIIQALVEQRERQEQAMSQTEQLLRRMTGSITAYMEEVGQRPLRMSDYDKTVLAIQDGELTEFWARYPKALDQADSLLVETAGRPGAVGRRMTPSILSAATKISPSAYLTACKRAVDTGDGQRVQSLIEQAESCLSEPLPALTGVAILHAYTNGHRNMAKDLIAQCTSEQIAAAPPNLLRLVAERLDFQTAMELVDKGVQPGDYAADVLHTLTGQHQEWMAEKLLEHGMPVAADNYAALYVCVNNQAAGVAKLLLDRGMDLEQYQTWAEKQRKNEGYEETMAELTEYWSELQSGPEQDSPSMDGMSL
;
A
#
# COMPACT_ATOMS: atom_id res chain seq x y z
N MET A 1 13.79 16.60 37.49
CA MET A 1 14.67 15.44 37.79
C MET A 1 15.69 15.88 38.85
N GLU A 2 16.11 15.05 39.81
CA GLU A 2 17.10 15.49 40.83
C GLU A 2 18.47 15.74 40.18
N PRO A 3 19.18 16.84 40.49
CA PRO A 3 20.50 17.12 39.94
C PRO A 3 21.57 16.13 40.44
N ILE A 4 22.53 15.79 39.58
CA ILE A 4 23.73 15.03 39.95
C ILE A 4 24.59 15.95 40.81
N GLU A 5 24.68 15.64 42.11
CA GLU A 5 25.53 16.38 43.03
C GLU A 5 27.00 15.99 42.83
N LEU A 6 27.90 16.99 42.78
CA LEU A 6 29.36 16.79 42.70
C LEU A 6 30.00 16.60 44.09
N SER A 7 29.32 17.05 45.14
CA SER A 7 29.77 16.98 46.54
C SER A 7 29.08 15.87 47.31
N ARG A 8 29.75 15.33 48.33
CA ARG A 8 29.17 14.36 49.27
C ARG A 8 28.62 15.10 50.48
N TRP A 9 27.42 14.72 50.88
CA TRP A 9 26.72 15.30 52.01
C TRP A 9 26.20 14.17 52.92
N GLU A 10 26.66 14.15 54.17
CA GLU A 10 26.25 13.14 55.15
C GLU A 10 25.27 13.74 56.17
N PRO A 11 24.34 12.95 56.74
CA PRO A 11 23.48 13.43 57.83
C PRO A 11 24.34 13.85 59.04
N SER A 12 24.08 15.02 59.60
CA SER A 12 24.82 15.51 60.76
C SER A 12 24.53 14.60 61.98
N PRO A 13 25.56 14.21 62.74
CA PRO A 13 25.38 13.41 63.95
C PRO A 13 24.59 14.14 65.07
N GLU A 14 24.45 15.48 64.98
CA GLU A 14 23.72 16.30 65.95
C GLU A 14 22.24 16.55 65.57
N ASP A 15 21.90 16.54 64.28
CA ASP A 15 20.53 16.67 63.77
C ASP A 15 20.40 15.91 62.43
N PRO A 16 19.73 14.74 62.42
CA PRO A 16 19.56 13.93 61.21
C PRO A 16 18.82 14.64 60.06
N ARG A 17 18.18 15.79 60.32
CA ARG A 17 17.50 16.61 59.30
C ARG A 17 18.43 17.61 58.61
N ARG A 18 19.68 17.75 59.07
CA ARG A 18 20.69 18.63 58.47
C ARG A 18 21.78 17.79 57.82
N LYS A 19 22.19 18.15 56.60
CA LYS A 19 23.33 17.52 55.93
C LYS A 19 24.61 18.33 56.19
N GLN A 20 25.71 17.65 56.54
CA GLN A 20 27.04 18.21 56.68
C GLN A 20 27.90 17.82 55.47
N TYR A 21 28.76 18.72 55.03
CA TYR A 21 29.67 18.49 53.91
C TYR A 21 30.68 17.40 54.28
N ALA A 22 30.71 16.32 53.49
CA ALA A 22 31.50 15.10 53.74
C ALA A 22 32.63 14.88 52.71
N GLY A 23 32.85 15.85 51.80
CA GLY A 23 33.91 15.79 50.79
C GLY A 23 33.39 15.97 49.36
N GLN A 24 34.24 15.68 48.37
CA GLN A 24 33.86 15.67 46.96
C GLN A 24 33.66 14.23 46.47
N ARG A 25 32.87 14.06 45.42
CA ARG A 25 32.73 12.75 44.77
C ARG A 25 33.91 12.49 43.86
N THR A 26 34.18 11.21 43.61
CA THR A 26 35.18 10.83 42.61
C THR A 26 34.63 11.14 41.22
N ALA A 27 35.52 11.54 40.31
CA ALA A 27 35.14 11.83 38.94
C ALA A 27 34.50 10.61 38.24
N GLN A 28 34.95 9.40 38.59
CA GLN A 28 34.41 8.15 38.09
C GLN A 28 32.96 7.90 38.54
N GLU A 29 32.61 8.17 39.80
CA GLU A 29 31.23 8.05 40.27
C GLU A 29 30.28 9.00 39.55
N VAL A 30 30.73 10.24 39.34
CA VAL A 30 29.95 11.26 38.62
C VAL A 30 29.77 10.89 37.15
N PHE A 31 30.82 10.38 36.50
CA PHE A 31 30.77 9.91 35.11
C PHE A 31 29.80 8.75 34.92
N GLU A 32 29.87 7.71 35.77
CA GLU A 32 29.01 6.53 35.63
C GLU A 32 27.53 6.85 35.92
N GLU A 33 27.25 7.74 36.88
CA GLU A 33 25.87 8.20 37.11
C GLU A 33 25.32 8.98 35.90
N LEU A 34 26.12 9.88 35.33
CA LEU A 34 25.74 10.62 34.13
C LEU A 34 25.51 9.66 32.94
N ARG A 35 26.43 8.72 32.72
CA ARG A 35 26.34 7.72 31.66
C ARG A 35 25.08 6.88 31.80
N HIS A 36 24.81 6.34 32.99
CA HIS A 36 23.62 5.54 33.26
C HIS A 36 22.32 6.31 32.97
N ARG A 37 22.29 7.60 33.35
CA ARG A 37 21.14 8.48 33.11
C ARG A 37 20.94 8.77 31.62
N LEU A 38 22.02 9.05 30.87
CA LEU A 38 21.95 9.25 29.42
C LEU A 38 21.52 7.97 28.70
N GLU A 39 22.03 6.81 29.12
CA GLU A 39 21.65 5.50 28.57
C GLU A 39 20.16 5.23 28.75
N GLY A 40 19.62 5.46 29.95
CA GLY A 40 18.19 5.30 30.23
C GLY A 40 17.28 6.24 29.43
N MET A 41 17.81 7.35 28.92
CA MET A 41 17.10 8.30 28.05
C MET A 41 17.33 8.06 26.55
N GLY A 42 18.23 7.14 26.15
CA GLY A 42 18.63 6.95 24.76
C GLY A 42 19.59 8.03 24.22
N TYR A 43 20.21 8.80 25.12
CA TYR A 43 21.06 9.96 24.82
C TYR A 43 22.56 9.67 24.97
N LEU A 44 22.98 8.41 24.81
CA LEU A 44 24.40 8.13 24.62
C LEU A 44 24.81 8.41 23.18
N PRO A 45 25.96 9.08 22.97
CA PRO A 45 26.61 9.12 21.67
C PRO A 45 26.87 7.69 21.17
N ASP A 46 26.64 7.49 19.88
CA ASP A 46 26.61 6.19 19.20
C ASP A 46 27.99 5.65 18.83
N GLU A 47 29.04 6.48 18.75
CA GLU A 47 30.41 5.99 18.55
C GLU A 47 31.10 5.69 19.88
N TYR A 48 31.23 6.70 20.76
CA TYR A 48 31.76 6.51 22.11
C TYR A 48 31.38 7.65 23.07
N PHE A 49 31.48 7.36 24.36
CA PHE A 49 31.36 8.32 25.47
C PHE A 49 32.35 7.93 26.57
N LEU A 50 33.44 8.71 26.71
CA LEU A 50 34.63 8.33 27.47
C LEU A 50 35.04 9.41 28.46
N MET A 51 35.37 9.01 29.69
CA MET A 51 36.01 9.89 30.67
C MET A 51 37.47 10.14 30.28
N ASN A 52 37.94 11.37 30.44
CA ASN A 52 39.32 11.74 30.16
C ASN A 52 40.27 11.11 31.21
N ARG A 53 41.40 10.58 30.74
CA ARG A 53 42.41 9.85 31.54
C ARG A 53 42.94 10.64 32.74
N ASP A 54 42.95 11.97 32.63
CA ASP A 54 43.36 12.87 33.72
C ASP A 54 42.49 12.75 34.99
N TRP A 55 41.31 12.14 34.87
CA TRP A 55 40.33 11.95 35.95
C TRP A 55 40.21 10.51 36.46
N GLU A 56 41.03 9.61 35.93
CA GLU A 56 41.11 8.22 36.39
C GLU A 56 41.80 8.12 37.77
N ASN A 57 41.87 6.91 38.32
CA ASN A 57 42.57 6.59 39.58
C ASN A 57 42.01 7.29 40.83
N GLY A 58 40.68 7.46 40.89
CA GLY A 58 40.00 7.93 42.11
C GLY A 58 40.14 9.43 42.38
N ARG A 59 40.50 10.23 41.36
CA ARG A 59 40.58 11.69 41.48
C ARG A 59 39.22 12.28 41.85
N GLU A 60 39.21 13.17 42.83
CA GLU A 60 38.01 13.90 43.26
C GLU A 60 37.74 15.11 42.37
N ILE A 61 36.45 15.43 42.18
CA ILE A 61 36.02 16.64 41.50
C ILE A 61 36.40 17.87 42.35
N PRO A 62 36.99 18.94 41.77
CA PRO A 62 37.36 20.13 42.54
C PRO A 62 36.14 20.80 43.19
N ARG A 63 36.34 21.33 44.39
CA ARG A 63 35.27 22.03 45.11
C ARG A 63 34.83 23.27 44.34
N GLY A 64 33.52 23.40 44.12
CA GLY A 64 32.96 24.52 43.36
C GLY A 64 33.18 24.40 41.85
N ALA A 65 33.52 23.20 41.36
CA ALA A 65 33.50 22.92 39.94
C ALA A 65 32.07 22.98 39.39
N ASP A 66 31.97 23.53 38.20
CA ASP A 66 30.79 23.55 37.38
C ASP A 66 31.07 22.81 36.07
N ILE A 67 30.02 22.34 35.38
CA ILE A 67 30.14 21.67 34.09
C ILE A 67 29.72 22.61 32.96
N PHE A 68 30.41 22.50 31.82
CA PHE A 68 29.94 23.07 30.57
C PHE A 68 30.18 22.09 29.42
N CYS A 69 29.30 22.12 28.45
CA CYS A 69 29.33 21.26 27.29
C CYS A 69 29.61 22.08 26.02
N THR A 70 30.53 21.60 25.20
CA THR A 70 30.81 22.14 23.87
C THR A 70 30.48 21.08 22.84
N THR A 71 29.62 21.43 21.88
CA THR A 71 29.26 20.56 20.76
C THR A 71 29.67 21.23 19.47
N ASP A 72 30.44 20.54 18.62
CA ASP A 72 30.95 21.10 17.38
C ASP A 72 31.26 20.02 16.32
N TYR A 73 31.44 20.45 15.08
CA TYR A 73 31.93 19.62 13.98
C TYR A 73 33.43 19.40 14.09
N GLY A 74 33.86 18.14 14.07
CA GLY A 74 35.26 17.72 14.16
C GLY A 74 36.00 17.58 12.84
N GLY A 75 35.52 18.20 11.76
CA GLY A 75 36.11 18.02 10.43
C GLY A 75 35.82 16.62 9.86
N SER A 76 36.86 15.80 9.64
CA SER A 76 36.75 14.44 9.06
C SER A 76 36.48 13.33 10.07
N GLU A 77 36.23 13.70 11.32
CA GLU A 77 36.12 12.77 12.43
C GLU A 77 34.76 12.91 13.12
N GLY A 78 33.68 13.28 12.43
CA GLY A 78 32.34 13.35 13.00
C GLY A 78 32.06 14.54 13.92
N ILE A 79 30.93 14.47 14.63
CA ILE A 79 30.48 15.51 15.57
C ILE A 79 30.88 15.13 16.99
N TYR A 80 31.46 16.10 17.70
CA TYR A 80 32.02 15.89 19.02
C TYR A 80 31.21 16.61 20.11
N LEU A 81 31.28 16.03 21.30
CA LEU A 81 30.79 16.60 22.54
C LEU A 81 31.92 16.56 23.57
N ASP A 82 32.40 17.74 23.96
CA ASP A 82 33.35 17.89 25.05
C ASP A 82 32.61 18.41 26.29
N VAL A 83 32.65 17.63 27.37
CA VAL A 83 32.21 18.08 28.70
C VAL A 83 33.44 18.47 29.49
N SER A 84 33.45 19.67 30.03
CA SER A 84 34.57 20.21 30.78
C SER A 84 34.13 20.68 32.17
N LEU A 85 35.05 20.55 33.13
CA LEU A 85 34.90 21.07 34.48
C LEU A 85 35.59 22.42 34.60
N GLN A 86 34.89 23.40 35.15
CA GLN A 86 35.39 24.74 35.39
C GLN A 86 35.29 25.09 36.88
N TRP A 87 36.40 25.48 37.51
CA TRP A 87 36.41 25.92 38.91
C TRP A 87 37.36 27.11 39.11
N TYR A 88 37.29 27.73 40.29
CA TYR A 88 38.14 28.86 40.65
C TYR A 88 39.25 28.41 41.60
N GLU A 89 40.51 28.65 41.22
CA GLU A 89 41.68 28.26 41.99
C GLU A 89 42.80 29.31 41.80
N ASN A 90 43.40 29.78 42.90
CA ASN A 90 44.50 30.77 42.89
C ASN A 90 44.17 32.05 42.07
N ASP A 91 42.99 32.64 42.32
CA ASP A 91 42.48 33.83 41.62
C ASP A 91 42.34 33.68 40.09
N ARG A 92 42.30 32.44 39.59
CA ARG A 92 42.13 32.13 38.17
C ARG A 92 41.06 31.08 37.94
N THR A 93 40.35 31.23 36.83
CA THR A 93 39.43 30.20 36.35
C THR A 93 40.22 29.09 35.68
N VAL A 94 40.09 27.87 36.17
CA VAL A 94 40.69 26.66 35.60
C VAL A 94 39.61 25.88 34.89
N THR A 95 39.87 25.52 33.63
CA THR A 95 39.01 24.69 32.81
C THR A 95 39.77 23.43 32.40
N ARG A 96 39.18 22.25 32.63
CA ARG A 96 39.75 20.98 32.18
C ARG A 96 38.69 20.09 31.54
N ASN A 97 39.05 19.45 30.44
CA ASN A 97 38.22 18.44 29.78
C ASN A 97 37.99 17.27 30.76
N PHE A 98 36.73 16.83 30.85
CA PHE A 98 36.28 15.76 31.72
C PHE A 98 35.77 14.55 30.94
N ILE A 99 34.93 14.74 29.92
CA ILE A 99 34.34 13.66 29.11
C ILE A 99 34.37 14.06 27.64
N THR A 100 34.65 13.08 26.77
CA THR A 100 34.50 13.21 25.33
C THR A 100 33.46 12.24 24.80
N GLY A 101 32.57 12.73 23.95
CA GLY A 101 31.53 11.98 23.27
C GLY A 101 31.58 12.21 21.77
N LYS A 102 31.20 11.19 20.99
CA LYS A 102 31.22 11.26 19.53
C LYS A 102 30.08 10.46 18.89
N THR A 103 29.52 10.99 17.81
CA THR A 103 28.54 10.29 16.95
C THR A 103 29.21 9.62 15.75
N LEU A 104 28.61 8.54 15.22
CA LEU A 104 29.06 7.90 13.98
C LEU A 104 28.67 8.72 12.74
N GLY A 105 27.61 9.52 12.84
CA GLY A 105 27.09 10.36 11.78
C GLY A 105 27.65 11.79 11.80
N GLU A 106 27.59 12.45 10.65
CA GLU A 106 28.05 13.84 10.43
C GLU A 106 26.93 14.75 9.90
N THR A 107 25.68 14.30 9.92
CA THR A 107 24.55 15.04 9.35
C THR A 107 24.08 16.16 10.29
N GLY A 108 23.28 17.10 9.77
CA GLY A 108 22.64 18.12 10.60
C GLY A 108 21.75 17.53 11.70
N ALA A 109 21.10 16.38 11.44
CA ALA A 109 20.30 15.68 12.45
C ALA A 109 21.16 15.07 13.57
N ASP A 110 22.36 14.57 13.23
CA ASP A 110 23.33 14.08 14.22
C ASP A 110 23.83 15.23 15.10
N LEU A 111 23.99 16.42 14.53
CA LEU A 111 24.38 17.63 15.27
C LEU A 111 23.27 18.04 16.25
N ASP A 112 22.03 18.09 15.78
CA ASP A 112 20.87 18.41 16.61
C ASP A 112 20.72 17.40 17.76
N ARG A 113 20.90 16.10 17.48
CA ARG A 113 20.93 15.05 18.50
C ARG A 113 22.05 15.29 19.50
N MET A 114 23.25 15.65 19.06
CA MET A 114 24.37 15.94 19.97
C MET A 114 24.12 17.17 20.85
N PHE A 115 23.46 18.22 20.32
CA PHE A 115 23.03 19.36 21.13
C PHE A 115 21.96 18.99 22.16
N LEU A 116 21.07 18.03 21.86
CA LEU A 116 20.12 17.49 22.83
C LEU A 116 20.83 16.72 23.95
N ILE A 117 21.85 15.93 23.61
CA ILE A 117 22.70 15.25 24.61
C ILE A 117 23.40 16.29 25.50
N SER A 118 24.00 17.33 24.90
CA SER A 118 24.61 18.46 25.62
C SER A 118 23.63 19.16 26.58
N SER A 119 22.40 19.39 26.12
CA SER A 119 21.31 19.94 26.93
C SER A 119 20.94 19.01 28.09
N ALA A 120 20.80 17.71 27.82
CA ALA A 120 20.48 16.71 28.82
C ALA A 120 21.55 16.60 29.91
N ILE A 121 22.84 16.69 29.54
CA ILE A 121 23.95 16.73 30.49
C ILE A 121 23.88 18.00 31.33
N THR A 122 23.72 19.17 30.71
CA THR A 122 23.60 20.44 31.45
C THR A 122 22.46 20.40 32.47
N LYS A 123 21.28 19.92 32.05
CA LYS A 123 20.12 19.72 32.93
C LYS A 123 20.36 18.65 34.00
N ALA A 124 21.20 17.66 33.75
CA ALA A 124 21.53 16.65 34.74
C ALA A 124 22.24 17.25 35.95
N PHE A 125 23.06 18.29 35.79
CA PHE A 125 23.79 18.93 36.89
C PHE A 125 23.14 20.22 37.41
N HIS A 126 22.44 20.98 36.57
CA HIS A 126 21.81 22.24 36.97
C HIS A 126 20.32 22.12 37.28
N GLY A 127 19.69 21.00 36.89
CA GLY A 127 18.25 20.86 36.89
C GLY A 127 17.60 21.65 35.75
N ASP A 128 16.27 21.58 35.67
CA ASP A 128 15.49 22.19 34.59
C ASP A 128 15.34 23.73 34.72
N ARG A 129 16.00 24.36 35.71
CA ARG A 129 15.88 25.81 35.98
C ARG A 129 17.26 26.46 36.04
N GLY A 130 17.49 27.49 35.22
CA GLY A 130 18.69 28.31 35.32
C GLY A 130 18.77 28.98 36.70
N THR A 131 19.92 28.86 37.37
CA THR A 131 20.19 29.36 38.73
C THR A 131 20.24 30.89 38.85
N TYR A 132 20.06 31.63 37.75
CA TYR A 132 20.15 33.10 37.68
C TYR A 132 18.82 33.78 37.31
N ALA A 133 17.74 33.45 38.00
CA ALA A 133 16.53 34.28 37.93
C ALA A 133 16.61 35.41 38.97
N ARG A 134 17.20 36.56 38.60
CA ARG A 134 17.10 37.81 39.41
C ARG A 134 15.66 38.35 39.51
N TYR A 135 14.71 37.74 38.79
CA TYR A 135 13.28 38.08 38.85
C TYR A 135 12.44 36.80 38.68
N LEU A 136 11.95 36.24 39.78
CA LEU A 136 10.85 35.28 39.77
C LEU A 136 9.75 35.91 40.63
N SER A 137 8.68 36.35 39.97
CA SER A 137 7.50 36.89 40.67
C SER A 137 6.79 35.72 41.35
N CYS A 138 6.51 35.85 42.65
CA CYS A 138 5.89 34.80 43.45
C CYS A 138 4.45 34.58 42.98
N GLY A 139 4.19 33.54 42.17
CA GLY A 139 2.81 33.15 41.81
C GLY A 139 2.59 32.49 40.45
N GLU A 140 3.55 32.50 39.52
CA GLU A 140 3.36 31.79 38.24
C GLU A 140 3.72 30.31 38.37
N GLN A 141 2.72 29.43 38.25
CA GLN A 141 2.99 28.04 37.87
C GLN A 141 3.43 28.05 36.40
N PRO A 142 4.60 27.50 36.06
CA PRO A 142 5.01 27.41 34.67
C PRO A 142 4.08 26.43 33.95
N GLU A 143 3.48 26.89 32.85
CA GLU A 143 2.85 26.03 31.84
C GLU A 143 3.81 24.90 31.47
N PRO A 144 3.32 23.68 31.16
CA PRO A 144 4.19 22.57 30.77
C PRO A 144 5.01 22.97 29.54
N GLU A 145 6.33 23.07 29.72
CA GLU A 145 7.26 23.42 28.63
C GLU A 145 7.18 22.38 27.52
N ALA A 146 7.17 22.84 26.26
CA ALA A 146 7.11 21.98 25.10
C ALA A 146 8.26 20.96 25.10
N MET A 147 7.93 19.66 25.09
CA MET A 147 8.91 18.59 25.02
C MET A 147 9.47 18.49 23.60
N ILE A 148 10.75 18.84 23.43
CA ILE A 148 11.46 18.63 22.15
C ILE A 148 12.00 17.19 22.15
N VAL A 149 11.45 16.36 21.27
CA VAL A 149 11.89 14.97 21.06
C VAL A 149 12.46 14.87 19.65
N HIS A 150 13.72 14.46 19.53
CA HIS A 150 14.32 14.08 18.26
C HIS A 150 14.32 12.55 18.16
N LEU A 151 13.64 12.02 17.15
CA LEU A 151 13.52 10.59 16.89
C LEU A 151 14.33 10.25 15.66
N ASP A 152 15.16 9.21 15.75
CA ASP A 152 15.85 8.69 14.56
C ASP A 152 14.86 7.97 13.61
N PRO A 153 15.24 7.66 12.36
CA PRO A 153 14.35 7.00 11.40
C PRO A 153 13.84 5.61 11.82
N ALA A 154 14.54 4.91 12.71
CA ALA A 154 14.13 3.59 13.22
C ALA A 154 13.14 3.74 14.38
N GLU A 155 13.36 4.69 15.28
CA GLU A 155 12.45 5.07 16.36
C GLU A 155 11.12 5.61 15.80
N GLN A 156 11.18 6.45 14.77
CA GLN A 156 9.99 6.93 14.05
C GLN A 156 9.17 5.78 13.48
N ARG A 157 9.82 4.82 12.80
CA ARG A 157 9.14 3.64 12.27
C ARG A 157 8.51 2.80 13.37
N THR A 158 9.20 2.64 14.50
CA THR A 158 8.69 1.89 15.65
C THR A 158 7.43 2.53 16.21
N ILE A 159 7.42 3.85 16.38
CA ILE A 159 6.23 4.59 16.85
C ILE A 159 5.09 4.51 15.83
N ILE A 160 5.37 4.69 14.54
CA ILE A 160 4.37 4.58 13.48
C ILE A 160 3.74 3.18 13.49
N GLN A 161 4.56 2.13 13.56
CA GLN A 161 4.07 0.75 13.61
C GLN A 161 3.19 0.50 14.83
N ALA A 162 3.61 0.96 16.02
CA ALA A 162 2.82 0.83 17.24
C ALA A 162 1.47 1.57 17.16
N LEU A 163 1.44 2.76 16.54
CA LEU A 163 0.22 3.52 16.33
C LEU A 163 -0.73 2.85 15.31
N VAL A 164 -0.19 2.27 14.23
CA VAL A 164 -0.97 1.51 13.25
C VAL A 164 -1.59 0.27 13.88
N GLU A 165 -0.81 -0.53 14.60
CA GLU A 165 -1.31 -1.71 15.31
C GLU A 165 -2.37 -1.34 16.36
N GLN A 166 -2.17 -0.24 17.08
CA GLN A 166 -3.16 0.24 18.05
C GLN A 166 -4.46 0.65 17.36
N ARG A 167 -4.39 1.30 16.20
CA ARG A 167 -5.57 1.64 15.39
C ARG A 167 -6.30 0.40 14.90
N GLU A 168 -5.60 -0.61 14.37
CA GLU A 168 -6.22 -1.85 13.91
C GLU A 168 -6.93 -2.60 15.04
N ARG A 169 -6.32 -2.68 16.24
CA ARG A 169 -6.95 -3.27 17.42
C ARG A 169 -8.21 -2.50 17.84
N GLN A 170 -8.17 -1.17 17.77
CA GLN A 170 -9.34 -0.33 18.06
C GLN A 170 -10.46 -0.56 17.04
N GLU A 171 -10.15 -0.61 15.74
CA GLU A 171 -11.14 -0.89 14.68
C GLU A 171 -11.79 -2.27 14.87
N GLN A 172 -11.03 -3.31 15.21
CA GLN A 172 -11.59 -4.64 15.50
C GLN A 172 -12.48 -4.65 16.75
N ALA A 173 -12.07 -3.97 17.83
CA ALA A 173 -12.87 -3.85 19.04
C ALA A 173 -14.16 -3.05 18.80
N MET A 174 -14.10 -1.99 17.99
CA MET A 174 -15.29 -1.23 17.55
C MET A 174 -16.21 -2.10 16.70
N SER A 175 -15.69 -2.88 15.75
CA SER A 175 -16.51 -3.79 14.93
C SER A 175 -17.26 -4.82 15.80
N GLN A 176 -16.61 -5.40 16.82
CA GLN A 176 -17.27 -6.34 17.74
C GLN A 176 -18.34 -5.66 18.61
N THR A 177 -18.07 -4.46 19.12
CA THR A 177 -19.04 -3.71 19.92
C THR A 177 -20.24 -3.26 19.08
N GLU A 178 -20.01 -2.82 17.84
CA GLU A 178 -21.08 -2.52 16.86
C GLU A 178 -21.94 -3.75 16.55
N GLN A 179 -21.33 -4.92 16.33
CA GLN A 179 -22.08 -6.16 16.12
C GLN A 179 -22.93 -6.55 17.33
N LEU A 180 -22.41 -6.36 18.55
CA LEU A 180 -23.15 -6.61 19.79
C LEU A 180 -24.32 -5.63 19.95
N LEU A 181 -24.10 -4.33 19.69
CA LEU A 181 -25.16 -3.34 19.72
C LEU A 181 -26.25 -3.65 18.70
N ARG A 182 -25.90 -3.99 17.45
CA ARG A 182 -26.86 -4.43 16.42
C ARG A 182 -27.69 -5.63 16.88
N ARG A 183 -27.10 -6.59 17.60
CA ARG A 183 -27.83 -7.74 18.16
C ARG A 183 -28.79 -7.35 19.28
N MET A 184 -28.44 -6.35 20.09
CA MET A 184 -29.25 -5.91 21.23
C MET A 184 -30.41 -4.99 20.82
N THR A 185 -30.19 -4.08 19.87
CA THR A 185 -31.16 -3.04 19.50
C THR A 185 -31.78 -3.23 18.12
N GLY A 186 -31.37 -4.27 17.38
CA GLY A 186 -31.80 -4.54 16.00
C GLY A 186 -31.05 -3.72 14.95
N SER A 187 -30.67 -2.49 15.27
CA SER A 187 -29.86 -1.62 14.41
C SER A 187 -29.04 -0.62 15.24
N ILE A 188 -27.90 -0.15 14.71
CA ILE A 188 -27.11 0.91 15.37
C ILE A 188 -27.92 2.19 15.42
N THR A 189 -28.69 2.47 14.37
CA THR A 189 -29.54 3.66 14.28
C THR A 189 -30.59 3.70 15.41
N ALA A 190 -31.25 2.58 15.71
CA ALA A 190 -32.23 2.49 16.80
C ALA A 190 -31.60 2.69 18.20
N TYR A 191 -30.41 2.11 18.43
CA TYR A 191 -29.65 2.36 19.65
C TYR A 191 -29.34 3.86 19.83
N MET A 192 -28.91 4.52 18.76
CA MET A 192 -28.56 5.94 18.80
C MET A 192 -29.77 6.85 19.03
N GLU A 193 -30.95 6.46 18.57
CA GLU A 193 -32.20 7.17 18.88
C GLU A 193 -32.61 6.99 20.35
N GLU A 194 -32.37 5.82 20.93
CA GLU A 194 -32.71 5.49 22.33
C GLU A 194 -31.77 6.14 23.35
N VAL A 195 -30.46 6.21 23.08
CA VAL A 195 -29.47 6.77 24.00
C VAL A 195 -29.41 8.31 23.96
N GLY A 196 -30.05 8.93 22.96
CA GLY A 196 -30.07 10.37 22.76
C GLY A 196 -28.74 10.93 22.24
N GLN A 197 -28.82 12.02 21.48
CA GLN A 197 -27.68 12.64 20.79
C GLN A 197 -26.64 13.22 21.78
N ARG A 198 -25.75 12.39 22.31
CA ARG A 198 -24.48 12.82 22.93
C ARG A 198 -23.43 13.03 21.84
N PRO A 199 -22.47 13.96 22.04
CA PRO A 199 -22.00 14.84 20.98
C PRO A 199 -20.94 14.18 20.09
N LEU A 200 -21.39 13.36 19.14
CA LEU A 200 -20.75 13.21 17.85
C LEU A 200 -21.80 13.65 16.83
N ARG A 201 -21.62 14.83 16.24
CA ARG A 201 -22.45 15.25 15.10
C ARG A 201 -22.11 14.32 13.94
N MET A 202 -22.75 13.16 13.88
CA MET A 202 -22.69 12.32 12.68
C MET A 202 -23.22 13.14 11.51
N SER A 203 -22.46 13.12 10.41
CA SER A 203 -22.89 13.77 9.18
C SER A 203 -24.16 13.10 8.64
N ASP A 204 -24.88 13.80 7.76
CA ASP A 204 -26.03 13.19 7.08
C ASP A 204 -25.59 12.02 6.18
N TYR A 205 -24.34 12.04 5.70
CA TYR A 205 -23.70 10.91 5.03
C TYR A 205 -23.55 9.70 5.96
N ASP A 206 -22.93 9.84 7.13
CA ASP A 206 -22.70 8.73 8.06
C ASP A 206 -24.02 8.05 8.48
N LYS A 207 -25.05 8.87 8.75
CA LYS A 207 -26.40 8.36 9.05
C LYS A 207 -27.01 7.60 7.88
N THR A 208 -26.77 8.05 6.65
CA THR A 208 -27.26 7.39 5.45
C THR A 208 -26.54 6.05 5.25
N VAL A 209 -25.22 6.00 5.44
CA VAL A 209 -24.42 4.76 5.38
C VAL A 209 -24.91 3.76 6.44
N LEU A 210 -25.18 4.21 7.66
CA LEU A 210 -25.75 3.33 8.69
C LEU A 210 -27.11 2.75 8.28
N ALA A 211 -28.01 3.54 7.70
CA ALA A 211 -29.28 3.01 7.16
C ALA A 211 -29.07 1.98 6.03
N ILE A 212 -28.09 2.23 5.14
CA ILE A 212 -27.67 1.31 4.08
C ILE A 212 -27.03 0.03 4.64
N GLN A 213 -26.38 0.06 5.79
CA GLN A 213 -25.87 -1.16 6.43
C GLN A 213 -26.97 -1.89 7.19
N ASP A 214 -27.83 -1.16 7.90
CA ASP A 214 -28.84 -1.70 8.82
C ASP A 214 -29.97 -2.43 8.10
N GLY A 215 -30.57 -1.83 7.08
CA GLY A 215 -31.77 -2.44 6.44
C GLY A 215 -32.84 -1.44 6.10
N GLU A 216 -32.68 -0.25 6.67
CA GLU A 216 -33.78 0.65 6.91
C GLU A 216 -34.03 1.50 5.68
N LEU A 217 -34.83 0.93 4.79
CA LEU A 217 -35.18 1.53 3.50
C LEU A 217 -35.95 2.85 3.67
N THR A 218 -36.81 2.95 4.68
CA THR A 218 -37.54 4.18 5.03
C THR A 218 -36.59 5.27 5.52
N GLU A 219 -35.67 4.93 6.41
CA GLU A 219 -34.67 5.86 6.95
C GLU A 219 -33.70 6.32 5.87
N PHE A 220 -33.28 5.41 5.00
CA PHE A 220 -32.47 5.74 3.84
C PHE A 220 -33.17 6.79 2.97
N TRP A 221 -34.44 6.58 2.58
CA TRP A 221 -35.19 7.54 1.75
C TRP A 221 -35.37 8.91 2.39
N ALA A 222 -35.48 8.98 3.71
CA ALA A 222 -35.56 10.24 4.43
C ALA A 222 -34.21 11.00 4.47
N ARG A 223 -33.08 10.30 4.35
CA ARG A 223 -31.73 10.82 4.65
C ARG A 223 -30.85 11.02 3.41
N TYR A 224 -30.90 10.11 2.44
CA TYR A 224 -30.02 10.18 1.27
C TYR A 224 -30.09 11.51 0.48
N PRO A 225 -31.23 12.22 0.37
CA PRO A 225 -31.27 13.50 -0.36
C PRO A 225 -30.38 14.57 0.28
N LYS A 226 -30.07 14.46 1.57
CA LYS A 226 -29.20 15.38 2.32
C LYS A 226 -27.71 15.06 2.19
N ALA A 227 -27.37 13.89 1.64
CA ALA A 227 -26.00 13.39 1.49
C ALA A 227 -25.60 13.21 0.01
N LEU A 228 -26.36 13.80 -0.91
CA LEU A 228 -26.11 13.70 -2.37
C LEU A 228 -24.83 14.42 -2.81
N ASP A 229 -24.24 15.27 -1.96
CA ASP A 229 -22.89 15.82 -2.15
C ASP A 229 -21.83 14.71 -2.27
N GLN A 230 -22.09 13.54 -1.70
CA GLN A 230 -21.24 12.34 -1.75
C GLN A 230 -21.90 11.18 -2.50
N ALA A 231 -22.65 11.48 -3.57
CA ALA A 231 -23.38 10.49 -4.36
C ALA A 231 -22.52 9.32 -4.87
N ASP A 232 -21.26 9.58 -5.25
CA ASP A 232 -20.30 8.56 -5.68
C ASP A 232 -20.09 7.49 -4.60
N SER A 233 -19.79 7.93 -3.37
CA SER A 233 -19.58 7.04 -2.23
C SER A 233 -20.86 6.31 -1.84
N LEU A 234 -22.00 7.00 -1.83
CA LEU A 234 -23.30 6.38 -1.55
C LEU A 234 -23.69 5.32 -2.59
N LEU A 235 -23.35 5.52 -3.87
CA LEU A 235 -23.59 4.52 -4.90
C LEU A 235 -22.79 3.24 -4.59
N VAL A 236 -21.52 3.37 -4.22
CA VAL A 236 -20.66 2.23 -3.86
C VAL A 236 -21.23 1.47 -2.65
N GLU A 237 -21.67 2.18 -1.61
CA GLU A 237 -22.27 1.57 -0.40
C GLU A 237 -23.60 0.86 -0.71
N THR A 238 -24.50 1.51 -1.46
CA THR A 238 -25.79 0.90 -1.83
C THR A 238 -25.61 -0.30 -2.75
N ALA A 239 -24.67 -0.24 -3.70
CA ALA A 239 -24.36 -1.34 -4.61
C ALA A 239 -23.70 -2.53 -3.88
N GLY A 240 -22.90 -2.29 -2.85
CA GLY A 240 -22.31 -3.33 -2.01
C GLY A 240 -23.29 -4.00 -1.04
N ARG A 241 -24.46 -3.41 -0.81
CA ARG A 241 -25.46 -3.98 0.09
C ARG A 241 -26.12 -5.23 -0.53
N PRO A 242 -26.09 -6.41 0.11
CA PRO A 242 -26.77 -7.59 -0.42
C PRO A 242 -28.30 -7.55 -0.22
N GLY A 243 -29.02 -8.30 -1.05
CA GLY A 243 -30.44 -8.56 -0.90
C GLY A 243 -31.39 -7.51 -1.52
N ALA A 244 -32.70 -7.75 -1.35
CA ALA A 244 -33.75 -6.96 -2.01
C ALA A 244 -33.77 -5.48 -1.60
N VAL A 245 -33.28 -5.16 -0.39
CA VAL A 245 -33.15 -3.78 0.09
C VAL A 245 -32.08 -3.03 -0.71
N GLY A 246 -30.91 -3.65 -0.92
CA GLY A 246 -29.85 -3.08 -1.76
C GLY A 246 -30.33 -2.81 -3.19
N ARG A 247 -31.09 -3.75 -3.78
CA ARG A 247 -31.72 -3.57 -5.11
C ARG A 247 -32.65 -2.35 -5.22
N ARG A 248 -33.25 -1.90 -4.12
CA ARG A 248 -34.13 -0.72 -4.11
C ARG A 248 -33.38 0.58 -3.79
N MET A 249 -32.32 0.50 -3.00
CA MET A 249 -31.51 1.66 -2.62
C MET A 249 -30.65 2.16 -3.79
N THR A 250 -29.99 1.27 -4.54
CA THR A 250 -29.09 1.65 -5.64
C THR A 250 -29.77 2.52 -6.72
N PRO A 251 -30.96 2.17 -7.26
CA PRO A 251 -31.64 3.01 -8.23
C PRO A 251 -32.07 4.37 -7.67
N SER A 252 -32.31 4.47 -6.35
CA SER A 252 -32.68 5.74 -5.72
C SER A 252 -31.54 6.76 -5.83
N ILE A 253 -30.28 6.32 -5.66
CA ILE A 253 -29.10 7.17 -5.86
C ILE A 253 -28.92 7.52 -7.34
N LEU A 254 -29.00 6.54 -8.24
CA LEU A 254 -28.85 6.76 -9.69
C LEU A 254 -29.87 7.74 -10.26
N SER A 255 -31.11 7.70 -9.77
CA SER A 255 -32.17 8.62 -10.21
C SER A 255 -31.99 10.06 -9.70
N ALA A 256 -31.28 10.24 -8.58
CA ALA A 256 -31.12 11.54 -7.92
C ALA A 256 -29.77 12.21 -8.24
N ALA A 257 -28.75 11.44 -8.55
CA ALA A 257 -27.42 11.93 -8.87
C ALA A 257 -27.29 12.25 -10.36
N THR A 258 -26.93 13.49 -10.70
CA THR A 258 -26.85 13.95 -12.10
C THR A 258 -25.50 13.69 -12.77
N LYS A 259 -24.44 13.40 -12.01
CA LYS A 259 -23.08 13.18 -12.52
C LYS A 259 -22.31 12.26 -11.57
N ILE A 260 -22.29 10.96 -11.88
CA ILE A 260 -21.48 9.99 -11.14
C ILE A 260 -20.14 9.84 -11.85
N SER A 261 -19.06 9.74 -11.08
CA SER A 261 -17.73 9.52 -11.66
C SER A 261 -17.59 8.10 -12.24
N PRO A 262 -16.89 7.93 -13.39
CA PRO A 262 -16.63 6.61 -13.96
C PRO A 262 -15.98 5.62 -12.99
N SER A 263 -15.04 6.10 -12.15
CA SER A 263 -14.33 5.26 -11.18
C SER A 263 -15.23 4.77 -10.05
N ALA A 264 -16.09 5.64 -9.50
CA ALA A 264 -17.08 5.25 -8.50
C ALA A 264 -18.10 4.27 -9.06
N TYR A 265 -18.58 4.50 -10.29
CA TYR A 265 -19.54 3.61 -10.95
C TYR A 265 -18.97 2.20 -11.18
N LEU A 266 -17.72 2.12 -11.66
CA LEU A 266 -17.02 0.85 -11.84
C LEU A 266 -16.82 0.12 -10.51
N THR A 267 -16.52 0.87 -9.44
CA THR A 267 -16.39 0.33 -8.08
C THR A 267 -17.73 -0.19 -7.56
N ALA A 268 -18.82 0.54 -7.81
CA ALA A 268 -20.17 0.11 -7.47
C ALA A 268 -20.57 -1.15 -8.23
N CYS A 269 -20.24 -1.26 -9.52
CA CYS A 269 -20.48 -2.48 -10.31
C CYS A 269 -19.72 -3.69 -9.75
N LYS A 270 -18.45 -3.54 -9.38
CA LYS A 270 -17.66 -4.60 -8.72
C LYS A 270 -18.28 -5.02 -7.39
N ARG A 271 -18.65 -4.05 -6.54
CA ARG A 271 -19.34 -4.30 -5.26
C ARG A 271 -20.68 -5.01 -5.46
N ALA A 272 -21.43 -4.66 -6.50
CA ALA A 272 -22.68 -5.35 -6.85
C ALA A 272 -22.42 -6.80 -7.27
N VAL A 273 -21.36 -7.06 -8.05
CA VAL A 273 -20.94 -8.43 -8.40
C VAL A 273 -20.61 -9.25 -7.14
N ASP A 274 -19.88 -8.67 -6.19
CA ASP A 274 -19.49 -9.35 -4.93
C ASP A 274 -20.71 -9.80 -4.09
N THR A 275 -21.88 -9.19 -4.29
CA THR A 275 -23.11 -9.59 -3.61
C THR A 275 -23.80 -10.81 -4.22
N GLY A 276 -23.41 -11.22 -5.43
CA GLY A 276 -24.05 -12.32 -6.16
C GLY A 276 -25.37 -11.96 -6.86
N ASP A 277 -25.78 -10.69 -6.88
CA ASP A 277 -27.06 -10.26 -7.49
C ASP A 277 -26.90 -9.87 -8.98
N GLY A 278 -27.02 -10.86 -9.87
CA GLY A 278 -26.84 -10.67 -11.31
C GLY A 278 -27.84 -9.68 -11.94
N GLN A 279 -29.09 -9.64 -11.46
CA GLN A 279 -30.10 -8.71 -11.97
C GLN A 279 -29.74 -7.26 -11.68
N ARG A 280 -29.16 -6.98 -10.49
CA ARG A 280 -28.69 -5.65 -10.16
C ARG A 280 -27.49 -5.24 -11.01
N VAL A 281 -26.54 -6.14 -11.24
CA VAL A 281 -25.37 -5.86 -12.10
C VAL A 281 -25.84 -5.53 -13.52
N GLN A 282 -26.80 -6.28 -14.05
CA GLN A 282 -27.41 -6.00 -15.35
C GLN A 282 -28.09 -4.62 -15.37
N SER A 283 -28.90 -4.31 -14.36
CA SER A 283 -29.57 -3.00 -14.25
C SER A 283 -28.57 -1.84 -14.19
N LEU A 284 -27.43 -2.02 -13.52
CA LEU A 284 -26.34 -1.04 -13.47
C LEU A 284 -25.66 -0.88 -14.83
N ILE A 285 -25.48 -1.96 -15.59
CA ILE A 285 -24.89 -1.88 -16.93
C ILE A 285 -25.84 -1.12 -17.88
N GLU A 286 -27.13 -1.43 -17.85
CA GLU A 286 -28.15 -0.78 -18.68
C GLU A 286 -28.30 0.73 -18.38
N GLN A 287 -28.16 1.13 -17.12
CA GLN A 287 -28.28 2.53 -16.70
C GLN A 287 -27.00 3.36 -16.88
N ALA A 288 -25.88 2.71 -17.20
CA ALA A 288 -24.56 3.36 -17.27
C ALA A 288 -24.53 4.55 -18.24
N GLU A 289 -25.10 4.39 -19.45
CA GLU A 289 -25.12 5.46 -20.46
C GLU A 289 -25.89 6.71 -20.01
N SER A 290 -26.88 6.54 -19.14
CA SER A 290 -27.72 7.64 -18.66
C SER A 290 -27.16 8.38 -17.43
N CYS A 291 -26.31 7.71 -16.64
CA CYS A 291 -25.85 8.21 -15.35
C CYS A 291 -24.39 8.71 -15.36
N LEU A 292 -23.60 8.31 -16.35
CA LEU A 292 -22.18 8.60 -16.41
C LEU A 292 -21.89 9.97 -17.04
N SER A 293 -20.87 10.64 -16.51
CA SER A 293 -20.36 11.88 -17.09
C SER A 293 -19.55 11.65 -18.39
N GLU A 294 -19.03 10.43 -18.57
CA GLU A 294 -18.21 9.99 -19.69
C GLU A 294 -18.54 8.53 -20.06
N PRO A 295 -18.47 8.13 -21.33
CA PRO A 295 -18.78 6.75 -21.73
C PRO A 295 -17.75 5.77 -21.15
N LEU A 296 -18.23 4.62 -20.66
CA LEU A 296 -17.40 3.50 -20.21
C LEU A 296 -17.68 2.24 -21.05
N PRO A 297 -17.14 2.14 -22.28
CA PRO A 297 -17.40 1.00 -23.17
C PRO A 297 -16.97 -0.35 -22.57
N ALA A 298 -15.89 -0.34 -21.78
CA ALA A 298 -15.33 -1.55 -21.14
C ALA A 298 -16.06 -1.99 -19.86
N LEU A 299 -17.08 -1.24 -19.40
CA LEU A 299 -17.74 -1.49 -18.10
C LEU A 299 -18.22 -2.94 -17.97
N THR A 300 -18.93 -3.41 -18.98
CA THR A 300 -19.51 -4.74 -19.04
C THR A 300 -18.42 -5.82 -18.98
N GLY A 301 -17.36 -5.66 -19.78
CA GLY A 301 -16.21 -6.56 -19.76
C GLY A 301 -15.49 -6.60 -18.42
N VAL A 302 -15.33 -5.45 -17.75
CA VAL A 302 -14.74 -5.37 -16.40
C VAL A 302 -15.62 -6.07 -15.37
N ALA A 303 -16.95 -5.94 -15.45
CA ALA A 303 -17.88 -6.60 -14.55
C ALA A 303 -17.82 -8.13 -14.72
N ILE A 304 -17.79 -8.61 -15.97
CA ILE A 304 -17.62 -10.03 -16.31
C ILE A 304 -16.30 -10.57 -15.76
N LEU A 305 -15.19 -9.85 -16.02
CA LEU A 305 -13.86 -10.24 -15.55
C LEU A 305 -13.83 -10.36 -14.01
N HIS A 306 -14.41 -9.38 -13.32
CA HIS A 306 -14.48 -9.38 -11.85
C HIS A 306 -15.36 -10.52 -11.33
N ALA A 307 -16.51 -10.79 -11.96
CA ALA A 307 -17.38 -11.90 -11.60
C ALA A 307 -16.69 -13.26 -11.78
N TYR A 308 -15.96 -13.42 -12.88
CA TYR A 308 -15.23 -14.64 -13.18
C TYR A 308 -14.07 -14.88 -12.21
N THR A 309 -13.36 -13.82 -11.84
CA THR A 309 -12.23 -13.86 -10.89
C THR A 309 -12.68 -14.23 -9.47
N ASN A 310 -13.80 -13.68 -9.02
CA ASN A 310 -14.32 -13.86 -7.65
C ASN A 310 -15.26 -15.06 -7.49
N GLY A 311 -15.30 -15.98 -8.46
CA GLY A 311 -16.05 -17.23 -8.34
C GLY A 311 -17.55 -17.13 -8.65
N HIS A 312 -18.04 -15.99 -9.13
CA HIS A 312 -19.42 -15.80 -9.60
C HIS A 312 -19.59 -16.23 -11.07
N ARG A 313 -19.18 -17.46 -11.41
CA ARG A 313 -19.12 -17.93 -12.81
C ARG A 313 -20.47 -17.93 -13.52
N ASN A 314 -21.54 -18.38 -12.85
CA ASN A 314 -22.87 -18.42 -13.48
C ASN A 314 -23.34 -17.01 -13.85
N MET A 315 -23.11 -16.02 -12.97
CA MET A 315 -23.40 -14.62 -13.26
C MET A 315 -22.57 -14.13 -14.45
N ALA A 316 -21.28 -14.45 -14.51
CA ALA A 316 -20.44 -14.07 -15.63
C ALA A 316 -20.95 -14.67 -16.96
N LYS A 317 -21.39 -15.93 -16.98
CA LYS A 317 -21.98 -16.59 -18.15
C LYS A 317 -23.29 -15.93 -18.57
N ASP A 318 -24.17 -15.64 -17.61
CA ASP A 318 -25.44 -14.96 -17.87
C ASP A 318 -25.20 -13.57 -18.47
N LEU A 319 -24.21 -12.83 -17.94
CA LEU A 319 -23.80 -11.54 -18.48
C LEU A 319 -23.26 -11.68 -19.90
N ILE A 320 -22.32 -12.60 -20.16
CA ILE A 320 -21.75 -12.84 -21.50
C ILE A 320 -22.86 -13.14 -22.52
N ALA A 321 -23.81 -14.01 -22.17
CA ALA A 321 -24.92 -14.37 -23.05
C ALA A 321 -25.72 -13.13 -23.50
N GLN A 322 -25.94 -12.18 -22.59
CA GLN A 322 -26.74 -10.97 -22.81
C GLN A 322 -25.97 -9.81 -23.44
N CYS A 323 -24.63 -9.85 -23.46
CA CYS A 323 -23.81 -8.77 -24.01
C CYS A 323 -23.88 -8.67 -25.53
N THR A 324 -23.76 -7.44 -26.05
CA THR A 324 -23.56 -7.18 -27.48
C THR A 324 -22.09 -7.41 -27.88
N SER A 325 -21.84 -7.63 -29.17
CA SER A 325 -20.47 -7.79 -29.68
C SER A 325 -19.60 -6.55 -29.43
N GLU A 326 -20.18 -5.34 -29.46
CA GLU A 326 -19.47 -4.10 -29.16
C GLU A 326 -18.98 -4.03 -27.71
N GLN A 327 -19.80 -4.47 -26.76
CA GLN A 327 -19.44 -4.51 -25.34
C GLN A 327 -18.33 -5.53 -25.05
N ILE A 328 -18.34 -6.66 -25.75
CA ILE A 328 -17.31 -7.70 -25.63
C ILE A 328 -16.01 -7.30 -26.34
N ALA A 329 -16.10 -6.62 -27.48
CA ALA A 329 -14.92 -6.08 -28.18
C ALA A 329 -14.20 -5.01 -27.34
N ALA A 330 -14.93 -4.23 -26.56
CA ALA A 330 -14.38 -3.25 -25.61
C ALA A 330 -13.93 -3.86 -24.27
N ALA A 331 -14.09 -5.17 -24.06
CA ALA A 331 -13.74 -5.82 -22.82
C ALA A 331 -12.21 -5.82 -22.57
N PRO A 332 -11.78 -5.96 -21.30
CA PRO A 332 -10.37 -6.12 -20.98
C PRO A 332 -9.73 -7.29 -21.75
N PRO A 333 -8.54 -7.10 -22.35
CA PRO A 333 -7.95 -8.10 -23.25
C PRO A 333 -7.53 -9.38 -22.52
N ASN A 334 -7.34 -9.32 -21.20
CA ASN A 334 -7.02 -10.47 -20.35
C ASN A 334 -8.23 -11.36 -20.01
N LEU A 335 -9.46 -11.00 -20.42
CA LEU A 335 -10.65 -11.78 -20.13
C LEU A 335 -10.59 -13.18 -20.74
N LEU A 336 -10.22 -13.28 -22.03
CA LEU A 336 -10.12 -14.57 -22.71
C LEU A 336 -9.04 -15.48 -22.08
N ARG A 337 -7.89 -14.90 -21.69
CA ARG A 337 -6.82 -15.60 -20.97
C ARG A 337 -7.34 -16.24 -19.69
N LEU A 338 -8.08 -15.48 -18.87
CA LEU A 338 -8.64 -15.99 -17.61
C LEU A 338 -9.62 -17.16 -17.83
N VAL A 339 -10.45 -17.08 -18.87
CA VAL A 339 -11.40 -18.16 -19.20
C VAL A 339 -10.67 -19.40 -19.70
N ALA A 340 -9.65 -19.22 -20.55
CA ALA A 340 -8.80 -20.29 -21.06
C ALA A 340 -8.03 -21.00 -19.94
N GLU A 341 -7.47 -20.28 -18.96
CA GLU A 341 -6.81 -20.86 -17.78
C GLU A 341 -7.74 -21.76 -16.94
N ARG A 342 -9.04 -21.50 -16.98
CA ARG A 342 -10.04 -22.32 -16.27
C ARG A 342 -10.57 -23.47 -17.12
N LEU A 343 -10.09 -23.64 -18.35
CA LEU A 343 -10.54 -24.63 -19.34
C LEU A 343 -12.06 -24.61 -19.57
N ASP A 344 -12.68 -23.42 -19.50
CA ASP A 344 -14.11 -23.25 -19.77
C ASP A 344 -14.34 -23.00 -21.26
N PHE A 345 -14.29 -24.09 -22.03
CA PHE A 345 -14.40 -24.07 -23.49
C PHE A 345 -15.64 -23.33 -23.98
N GLN A 346 -16.81 -23.64 -23.43
CA GLN A 346 -18.08 -23.05 -23.87
C GLN A 346 -18.06 -21.52 -23.74
N THR A 347 -17.57 -21.02 -22.60
CA THR A 347 -17.50 -19.57 -22.36
C THR A 347 -16.44 -18.91 -23.25
N ALA A 348 -15.32 -19.59 -23.49
CA ALA A 348 -14.27 -19.08 -24.38
C ALA A 348 -14.78 -18.94 -25.82
N MET A 349 -15.54 -19.93 -26.31
CA MET A 349 -16.17 -19.90 -27.62
C MET A 349 -17.17 -18.76 -27.74
N GLU A 350 -18.06 -18.59 -26.75
CA GLU A 350 -19.03 -17.48 -26.76
C GLU A 350 -18.36 -16.10 -26.77
N LEU A 351 -17.22 -15.95 -26.08
CA LEU A 351 -16.44 -14.70 -26.12
C LEU A 351 -15.81 -14.46 -27.49
N VAL A 352 -15.27 -15.49 -28.13
CA VAL A 352 -14.71 -15.41 -29.49
C VAL A 352 -15.79 -15.09 -30.51
N ASP A 353 -16.92 -15.81 -30.48
CA ASP A 353 -18.06 -15.57 -31.38
C ASP A 353 -18.65 -14.16 -31.22
N LYS A 354 -18.56 -13.57 -30.02
CA LYS A 354 -18.95 -12.18 -29.74
C LYS A 354 -17.86 -11.16 -30.05
N GLY A 355 -16.68 -11.58 -30.49
CA GLY A 355 -15.62 -10.69 -30.98
C GLY A 355 -14.69 -10.12 -29.91
N VAL A 356 -14.39 -10.89 -28.85
CA VAL A 356 -13.40 -10.50 -27.83
C VAL A 356 -12.04 -10.18 -28.47
N GLN A 357 -11.36 -9.14 -27.97
CA GLN A 357 -10.06 -8.70 -28.48
C GLN A 357 -8.95 -9.01 -27.47
N PRO A 358 -8.26 -10.17 -27.57
CA PRO A 358 -7.21 -10.54 -26.62
C PRO A 358 -5.91 -9.73 -26.81
N GLY A 359 -5.67 -9.14 -27.98
CA GLY A 359 -4.44 -8.39 -28.26
C GLY A 359 -3.19 -9.24 -28.03
N ASP A 360 -2.22 -8.69 -27.30
CA ASP A 360 -0.98 -9.39 -26.96
C ASP A 360 -1.20 -10.64 -26.09
N TYR A 361 -2.29 -10.68 -25.31
CA TYR A 361 -2.66 -11.84 -24.48
C TYR A 361 -3.08 -13.06 -25.29
N ALA A 362 -3.24 -12.94 -26.63
CA ALA A 362 -3.45 -14.10 -27.50
C ALA A 362 -2.31 -15.12 -27.37
N ALA A 363 -1.07 -14.65 -27.23
CA ALA A 363 0.09 -15.52 -27.01
C ALA A 363 -0.02 -16.26 -25.66
N ASP A 364 -0.48 -15.58 -24.61
CA ASP A 364 -0.67 -16.19 -23.28
C ASP A 364 -1.82 -17.22 -23.27
N VAL A 365 -2.90 -16.96 -24.01
CA VAL A 365 -4.01 -17.91 -24.20
C VAL A 365 -3.48 -19.19 -24.84
N LEU A 366 -2.75 -19.06 -25.96
CA LEU A 366 -2.17 -20.21 -26.65
C LEU A 366 -1.13 -20.92 -25.77
N HIS A 367 -0.33 -20.18 -25.01
CA HIS A 367 0.63 -20.74 -24.06
C HIS A 367 -0.04 -21.63 -23.02
N THR A 368 -1.10 -21.10 -22.44
CA THR A 368 -1.87 -21.80 -21.41
C THR A 368 -2.48 -23.09 -21.95
N LEU A 369 -3.09 -23.03 -23.14
CA LEU A 369 -3.78 -24.19 -23.72
C LEU A 369 -2.81 -25.25 -24.24
N THR A 370 -1.79 -24.85 -25.00
CA THR A 370 -0.79 -25.78 -25.53
C THR A 370 0.09 -26.38 -24.43
N GLY A 371 0.46 -25.59 -23.41
CA GLY A 371 1.20 -26.08 -22.24
C GLY A 371 0.41 -27.06 -21.36
N GLN A 372 -0.92 -27.04 -21.43
CA GLN A 372 -1.81 -27.99 -20.74
C GLN A 372 -2.27 -29.16 -21.64
N HIS A 373 -1.67 -29.33 -22.82
CA HIS A 373 -2.05 -30.34 -23.82
C HIS A 373 -3.54 -30.27 -24.20
N GLN A 374 -4.05 -29.06 -24.36
CA GLN A 374 -5.40 -28.76 -24.84
C GLN A 374 -5.32 -28.14 -26.24
N GLU A 375 -4.52 -28.72 -27.15
CA GLU A 375 -4.32 -28.20 -28.50
C GLU A 375 -5.65 -28.12 -29.26
N TRP A 376 -6.52 -29.12 -29.09
CA TRP A 376 -7.86 -29.15 -29.70
C TRP A 376 -8.70 -27.90 -29.36
N MET A 377 -8.57 -27.36 -28.15
CA MET A 377 -9.31 -26.17 -27.72
C MET A 377 -8.71 -24.92 -28.35
N ALA A 378 -7.38 -24.84 -28.43
CA ALA A 378 -6.70 -23.75 -29.11
C ALA A 378 -7.02 -23.72 -30.62
N GLU A 379 -7.04 -24.88 -31.27
CA GLU A 379 -7.45 -25.02 -32.68
C GLU A 379 -8.88 -24.53 -32.88
N LYS A 380 -9.83 -24.95 -32.04
CA LYS A 380 -11.22 -24.53 -32.16
C LYS A 380 -11.43 -23.04 -31.96
N LEU A 381 -10.73 -22.42 -31.00
CA LEU A 381 -10.79 -20.97 -30.78
C LEU A 381 -10.23 -20.20 -31.99
N LEU A 382 -9.12 -20.68 -32.56
CA LEU A 382 -8.56 -20.09 -33.78
C LEU A 382 -9.53 -20.27 -34.96
N GLU A 383 -10.04 -21.46 -35.22
CA GLU A 383 -11.03 -21.73 -36.28
C GLU A 383 -12.23 -20.77 -36.20
N HIS A 384 -12.75 -20.52 -35.00
CA HIS A 384 -13.86 -19.60 -34.75
C HIS A 384 -13.50 -18.11 -34.83
N GLY A 385 -12.25 -17.78 -35.14
CA GLY A 385 -11.83 -16.41 -35.43
C GLY A 385 -11.30 -15.65 -34.22
N MET A 386 -10.69 -16.34 -33.25
CA MET A 386 -9.91 -15.67 -32.20
C MET A 386 -8.89 -14.71 -32.86
N PRO A 387 -8.89 -13.41 -32.54
CA PRO A 387 -7.99 -12.45 -33.17
C PRO A 387 -6.56 -12.71 -32.71
N VAL A 388 -5.66 -12.91 -33.68
CA VAL A 388 -4.21 -12.94 -33.44
C VAL A 388 -3.58 -12.01 -34.48
N ALA A 389 -2.84 -11.01 -34.02
CA ALA A 389 -2.17 -10.09 -34.92
C ALA A 389 -1.06 -10.81 -35.71
N ALA A 390 -0.91 -10.48 -36.99
CA ALA A 390 0.05 -11.14 -37.88
C ALA A 390 1.52 -10.93 -37.45
N ASP A 391 1.79 -9.88 -36.69
CA ASP A 391 3.09 -9.54 -36.10
C ASP A 391 3.28 -10.09 -34.67
N ASN A 392 2.29 -10.79 -34.11
CA ASN A 392 2.39 -11.43 -32.80
C ASN A 392 3.17 -12.76 -32.89
N TYR A 393 4.47 -12.68 -33.17
CA TYR A 393 5.37 -13.82 -33.27
C TYR A 393 5.52 -14.61 -31.96
N ALA A 394 5.17 -14.01 -30.81
CA ALA A 394 5.13 -14.71 -29.54
C ALA A 394 4.08 -15.82 -29.52
N ALA A 395 2.94 -15.62 -30.19
CA ALA A 395 1.89 -16.63 -30.33
C ALA A 395 2.39 -17.89 -31.07
N LEU A 396 3.07 -17.69 -32.20
CA LEU A 396 3.66 -18.78 -32.98
C LEU A 396 4.79 -19.49 -32.21
N TYR A 397 5.68 -18.71 -31.60
CA TYR A 397 6.80 -19.22 -30.80
C TYR A 397 6.37 -20.17 -29.69
N VAL A 398 5.32 -19.80 -28.98
CA VAL A 398 4.76 -20.61 -27.91
C VAL A 398 4.20 -21.94 -28.43
N CYS A 399 3.49 -21.92 -29.55
CA CYS A 399 2.95 -23.14 -30.16
C CYS A 399 4.06 -24.09 -30.58
N VAL A 400 5.12 -23.57 -31.21
CA VAL A 400 6.28 -24.38 -31.63
C VAL A 400 7.02 -24.97 -30.43
N ASN A 401 7.27 -24.17 -29.39
CA ASN A 401 7.96 -24.65 -28.18
C ASN A 401 7.17 -25.69 -27.38
N ASN A 402 5.85 -25.69 -27.51
CA ASN A 402 4.97 -26.66 -26.88
C ASN A 402 4.61 -27.82 -27.84
N GLN A 403 5.29 -27.94 -28.99
CA GLN A 403 5.09 -29.00 -29.99
C GLN A 403 3.66 -29.04 -30.59
N ALA A 404 2.95 -27.92 -30.56
CA ALA A 404 1.59 -27.79 -31.08
C ALA A 404 1.59 -27.40 -32.57
N ALA A 405 2.05 -28.31 -33.43
CA ALA A 405 2.18 -28.08 -34.87
C ALA A 405 0.86 -27.69 -35.55
N GLY A 406 -0.26 -28.33 -35.18
CA GLY A 406 -1.58 -28.03 -35.74
C GLY A 406 -2.03 -26.60 -35.49
N VAL A 407 -1.90 -26.12 -34.24
CA VAL A 407 -2.18 -24.74 -33.85
C VAL A 407 -1.27 -23.75 -34.59
N ALA A 408 0.01 -24.08 -34.73
CA ALA A 408 0.97 -23.23 -35.44
C ALA A 408 0.65 -23.11 -36.94
N LYS A 409 0.22 -24.19 -37.61
CA LYS A 409 -0.24 -24.14 -39.01
C LYS A 409 -1.43 -23.19 -39.19
N LEU A 410 -2.42 -23.26 -38.29
CA LEU A 410 -3.58 -22.35 -38.32
C LEU A 410 -3.22 -20.86 -38.16
N LEU A 411 -2.10 -20.55 -37.49
CA LEU A 411 -1.60 -19.18 -37.39
C LEU A 411 -0.95 -18.72 -38.71
N LEU A 412 -0.24 -19.61 -39.42
CA LEU A 412 0.31 -19.33 -40.75
C LEU A 412 -0.80 -19.13 -41.79
N ASP A 413 -1.87 -19.94 -41.74
CA ASP A 413 -3.05 -19.78 -42.60
C ASP A 413 -3.73 -18.41 -42.44
N ARG A 414 -3.55 -17.76 -41.28
CA ARG A 414 -4.05 -16.42 -40.98
C ARG A 414 -3.11 -15.29 -41.36
N GLY A 415 -2.03 -15.59 -42.08
CA GLY A 415 -1.14 -14.60 -42.68
C GLY A 415 0.05 -14.19 -41.80
N MET A 416 0.43 -15.00 -40.80
CA MET A 416 1.72 -14.83 -40.13
C MET A 416 2.87 -15.18 -41.06
N ASP A 417 3.90 -14.34 -41.09
CA ASP A 417 5.10 -14.54 -41.93
C ASP A 417 6.13 -15.42 -41.21
N LEU A 418 6.36 -16.63 -41.73
CA LEU A 418 7.31 -17.58 -41.16
C LEU A 418 8.76 -17.10 -41.24
N GLU A 419 9.15 -16.35 -42.28
CA GLU A 419 10.53 -15.88 -42.48
C GLU A 419 10.89 -14.78 -41.47
N GLN A 420 9.97 -13.85 -41.25
CA GLN A 420 10.11 -12.83 -40.22
C GLN A 420 10.09 -13.44 -38.81
N TYR A 421 9.23 -14.43 -38.58
CA TYR A 421 9.22 -15.19 -37.35
C TYR A 421 10.57 -15.86 -37.06
N GLN A 422 11.18 -16.53 -38.05
CA GLN A 422 12.48 -17.19 -37.89
C GLN A 422 13.56 -16.20 -37.43
N THR A 423 13.61 -15.03 -38.07
CA THR A 423 14.53 -13.94 -37.71
C THR A 423 14.29 -13.45 -36.26
N TRP A 424 13.03 -13.33 -35.85
CA TRP A 424 12.67 -12.94 -34.49
C TRP A 424 13.03 -14.02 -33.45
N ALA A 425 12.84 -15.30 -33.80
CA ALA A 425 13.04 -16.45 -32.92
C ALA A 425 14.51 -16.79 -32.65
N GLU A 426 15.47 -16.32 -33.46
CA GLU A 426 16.92 -16.56 -33.27
C GLU A 426 17.43 -16.15 -31.88
N LYS A 427 16.81 -15.13 -31.27
CA LYS A 427 17.21 -14.58 -29.96
C LYS A 427 16.53 -15.28 -28.78
N GLN A 428 15.65 -16.24 -29.05
CA GLN A 428 14.79 -16.86 -28.04
C GLN A 428 15.30 -18.26 -27.65
N ARG A 429 14.88 -18.74 -26.47
CA ARG A 429 15.27 -20.05 -25.96
C ARG A 429 14.40 -21.15 -26.58
N LYS A 430 15.04 -22.16 -27.17
CA LYS A 430 14.33 -23.28 -27.81
C LYS A 430 14.20 -24.46 -26.86
N ASN A 431 12.99 -25.01 -26.73
CA ASN A 431 12.72 -26.21 -25.94
C ASN A 431 13.00 -27.49 -26.75
N GLU A 432 13.01 -28.64 -26.06
CA GLU A 432 13.07 -29.95 -26.71
C GLU A 432 11.84 -30.14 -27.61
N GLY A 433 12.06 -30.49 -28.89
CA GLY A 433 11.01 -30.63 -29.91
C GLY A 433 10.75 -29.38 -30.77
N TYR A 434 11.33 -28.22 -30.42
CA TYR A 434 11.18 -26.99 -31.22
C TYR A 434 11.62 -27.19 -32.69
N GLU A 435 12.79 -27.79 -32.91
CA GLU A 435 13.34 -27.97 -34.25
C GLU A 435 12.53 -28.97 -35.09
N GLU A 436 11.90 -29.96 -34.46
CA GLU A 436 11.01 -30.93 -35.13
C GLU A 436 9.74 -30.25 -35.62
N THR A 437 9.07 -29.49 -34.76
CA THR A 437 7.89 -28.70 -35.13
C THR A 437 8.24 -27.61 -36.16
N MET A 438 9.42 -27.01 -36.08
CA MET A 438 9.88 -26.04 -37.10
C MET A 438 10.12 -26.67 -38.46
N ALA A 439 10.67 -27.89 -38.52
CA ALA A 439 10.85 -28.60 -39.79
C ALA A 439 9.49 -28.88 -40.45
N GLU A 440 8.51 -29.34 -39.66
CA GLU A 440 7.14 -29.57 -40.13
C GLU A 440 6.46 -28.29 -40.64
N LEU A 441 6.64 -27.16 -39.95
CA LEU A 441 6.10 -25.87 -40.39
C LEU A 441 6.77 -25.34 -41.66
N THR A 442 8.07 -25.60 -41.83
CA THR A 442 8.81 -25.16 -43.02
C THR A 442 8.40 -25.94 -44.26
N GLU A 443 8.17 -27.25 -44.12
CA GLU A 443 7.57 -28.09 -45.17
C GLU A 443 6.17 -27.58 -45.53
N TYR A 444 5.31 -27.39 -44.53
CA TYR A 444 3.95 -26.88 -44.73
C TYR A 444 3.91 -25.49 -45.39
N TRP A 445 4.79 -24.57 -44.97
CA TRP A 445 4.87 -23.23 -45.56
C TRP A 445 5.31 -23.27 -47.03
N SER A 446 6.21 -24.18 -47.38
CA SER A 446 6.65 -24.39 -48.76
C SER A 446 5.49 -24.92 -49.64
N GLU A 447 4.65 -25.81 -49.10
CA GLU A 447 3.43 -26.28 -49.76
C GLU A 447 2.40 -25.15 -49.93
N LEU A 448 2.24 -24.29 -48.92
CA LEU A 448 1.29 -23.18 -48.93
C LEU A 448 1.67 -22.09 -49.96
N GLN A 449 2.97 -21.83 -50.13
CA GLN A 449 3.49 -20.93 -51.17
C GLN A 449 3.40 -21.52 -52.60
N SER A 450 3.28 -22.84 -52.73
CA SER A 450 3.22 -23.54 -54.03
C SER A 450 1.79 -23.90 -54.47
N GLY A 451 0.76 -23.23 -53.94
CA GLY A 451 -0.66 -23.49 -54.18
C GLY A 451 -1.11 -23.69 -55.65
N PRO A 452 -2.27 -24.34 -55.86
CA PRO A 452 -2.58 -25.16 -57.04
C PRO A 452 -2.63 -24.36 -58.35
N GLU A 453 -1.98 -24.87 -59.40
CA GLU A 453 -2.16 -24.41 -60.78
C GLU A 453 -3.66 -24.37 -61.11
N GLN A 454 -4.17 -23.18 -61.40
CA GLN A 454 -5.48 -23.03 -62.02
C GLN A 454 -5.44 -23.75 -63.37
N ASP A 455 -6.14 -24.88 -63.48
CA ASP A 455 -6.56 -25.47 -64.76
C ASP A 455 -7.47 -24.46 -65.48
N SER A 456 -6.86 -23.50 -66.16
CA SER A 456 -7.52 -22.73 -67.21
C SER A 456 -7.70 -23.65 -68.43
N PRO A 457 -8.93 -23.90 -68.91
CA PRO A 457 -9.13 -24.76 -70.06
C PRO A 457 -8.52 -24.08 -71.29
N SER A 458 -7.54 -24.76 -71.89
CA SER A 458 -6.98 -24.44 -73.20
C SER A 458 -8.11 -24.35 -74.24
N MET A 459 -8.46 -23.13 -74.64
CA MET A 459 -9.21 -22.87 -75.87
C MET A 459 -8.24 -22.98 -77.04
N ASP A 460 -7.99 -24.22 -77.45
CA ASP A 460 -7.28 -24.53 -78.67
C ASP A 460 -8.22 -24.36 -79.87
N GLY A 461 -7.81 -23.48 -80.80
CA GLY A 461 -8.17 -23.55 -82.21
C GLY A 461 -9.57 -23.08 -82.62
N MET A 462 -9.63 -21.93 -83.29
CA MET A 462 -9.88 -21.92 -84.74
C MET A 462 -9.62 -20.54 -85.33
N SER A 463 -8.56 -20.46 -86.14
CA SER A 463 -8.39 -19.48 -87.19
C SER A 463 -9.20 -19.89 -88.43
N LEU A 464 -10.13 -19.05 -88.86
CA LEU A 464 -10.17 -18.39 -90.19
C LEU A 464 -11.47 -17.61 -90.37
#